data_AF-A0A9W6ZGA4-F1
#
_entry.id   AF-A0A9W6ZGA4-F1
#
_cell.length_a   1.000
_cell.length_b   1.000
_cell.length_c   1.000
_cell.angle_alpha   90.00
_cell.angle_beta   90.00
_cell.angle_gamma   90.00
#
_symmetry.space_group_name_H-M   'P 1'
#
loop_
_entity.id
_entity.type
_entity.pdbx_description
1 polymer ?
#
loop_
_entity_poly.entity_id
_entity_poly.type
_entity_poly.pdbx_seq_one_letter_code
_entity_poly.pdbx_strand_id
1 'polypeptide(L)'
;MPPSPPLRVLCALSSGVDSSVSALLCLRPSPPLLRSLQSVAVRNGWGGKVGDEGTELKVGGIHMSSWEDHDNPNGGQYCETSNQDYSRVQSLSSHLSTIPTRPQISWNPTVVRLDGVREYWNHVFSPFVDTLNLNVSSSASSIHTPNPDVSCNEFVKFRHLRSHAFDKLGYHVLVTGHYASLGAGGAMSEARDKRKDQTYFLCTTRAPDFRGVHFPLDSITKGGTRMNHPPATIAESSPLPPPSCTLPIPHGSSTVRCIARHFGLPTA
;
A
#
# COMPACT_ATOMS: atom_id res chain seq x y z
N MET A 1 1.76 18.74 31.96
CA MET A 1 0.78 18.32 30.93
C MET A 1 0.87 16.80 30.79
N PRO A 2 -0.25 16.08 30.61
CA PRO A 2 -0.18 14.66 30.26
C PRO A 2 0.59 14.47 28.94
N PRO A 3 1.32 13.36 28.78
CA PRO A 3 2.02 13.06 27.53
C PRO A 3 1.01 12.96 26.37
N SER A 4 1.41 13.42 25.19
CA SER A 4 0.60 13.26 23.97
C SER A 4 0.28 11.77 23.73
N PRO A 5 -0.95 11.41 23.32
CA PRO A 5 -1.27 10.02 23.02
C PRO A 5 -0.40 9.51 21.86
N PRO A 6 -0.03 8.22 21.83
CA PRO A 6 0.77 7.68 20.75
C PRO A 6 0.08 7.82 19.39
N LEU A 7 0.83 8.24 18.39
CA LEU A 7 0.41 8.23 17.00
C LEU A 7 0.45 6.80 16.48
N ARG A 8 -0.70 6.27 16.05
CA ARG A 8 -0.82 4.92 15.48
C ARG A 8 -0.96 4.99 13.97
N VAL A 9 0.00 4.41 13.24
CA VAL A 9 0.04 4.36 11.78
C VAL A 9 -0.05 2.91 11.31
N LEU A 10 -0.99 2.64 10.40
CA LEU A 10 -1.19 1.31 9.81
C LEU A 10 -0.72 1.33 8.36
N CYS A 11 0.19 0.45 7.99
CA CYS A 11 0.69 0.30 6.63
C CYS A 11 -0.05 -0.85 5.93
N ALA A 12 -0.71 -0.57 4.81
CA ALA A 12 -1.27 -1.60 3.95
C ALA A 12 -0.15 -2.26 3.13
N LEU A 13 0.02 -3.57 3.29
CA LEU A 13 1.12 -4.37 2.73
C LEU A 13 0.58 -5.35 1.69
N SER A 14 1.11 -5.29 0.47
CA SER A 14 0.65 -6.09 -0.67
C SER A 14 1.74 -6.98 -1.27
N SER A 15 2.74 -7.37 -0.47
CA SER A 15 3.99 -8.06 -0.87
C SER A 15 4.93 -7.28 -1.83
N GLY A 16 4.43 -6.22 -2.47
CA GLY A 16 5.18 -5.39 -3.41
C GLY A 16 6.11 -4.36 -2.75
N VAL A 17 7.18 -4.00 -3.49
CA VAL A 17 8.24 -3.06 -3.06
C VAL A 17 7.71 -1.72 -2.57
N ASP A 18 6.72 -1.16 -3.28
CA ASP A 18 6.18 0.17 -2.97
C ASP A 18 5.54 0.20 -1.56
N SER A 19 4.82 -0.86 -1.18
CA SER A 19 4.25 -1.01 0.18
C SER A 19 5.33 -1.26 1.25
N SER A 20 6.38 -2.01 0.92
CA SER A 20 7.52 -2.27 1.80
C SER A 20 8.31 -1.00 2.11
N VAL A 21 8.59 -0.19 1.08
CA VAL A 21 9.27 1.11 1.22
C VAL A 21 8.41 2.05 2.06
N SER A 22 7.11 2.09 1.82
CA SER A 22 6.17 2.91 2.60
C SER A 22 6.20 2.58 4.09
N ALA A 23 6.23 1.29 4.43
CA ALA A 23 6.33 0.83 5.82
C ALA A 23 7.68 1.21 6.44
N LEU A 24 8.79 1.05 5.71
CA LEU A 24 10.11 1.46 6.18
C LEU A 24 10.21 2.98 6.41
N LEU A 25 9.64 3.78 5.52
CA LEU A 25 9.57 5.24 5.67
C LEU A 25 8.79 5.63 6.93
N CYS A 26 7.71 4.92 7.26
CA CYS A 26 6.98 5.15 8.51
C CYS A 26 7.76 4.72 9.75
N LEU A 27 8.60 3.69 9.63
CA LEU A 27 9.46 3.21 10.72
C LEU A 27 10.67 4.13 10.94
N ARG A 28 11.10 4.85 9.89
CA ARG A 28 12.21 5.82 9.93
C ARG A 28 11.81 7.14 9.27
N PRO A 29 10.84 7.87 9.83
CA PRO A 29 10.30 9.05 9.18
C PRO A 29 11.31 10.19 9.23
N SER A 30 11.48 10.86 8.10
CA SER A 30 12.09 12.18 8.07
C SER A 30 11.20 13.17 8.84
N PRO A 31 11.74 14.29 9.34
CA PRO A 31 10.93 15.30 10.02
C PRO A 31 9.72 15.79 9.18
N PRO A 32 9.84 16.03 7.86
CA PRO A 32 8.69 16.35 7.01
C PRO A 32 7.63 15.24 6.96
N LEU A 33 8.05 13.97 6.86
CA LEU A 33 7.11 12.85 6.84
C LEU A 33 6.38 12.71 8.18
N LEU A 34 7.11 12.83 9.30
CA LEU A 34 6.50 12.78 10.64
C LEU A 34 5.44 13.86 10.81
N ARG A 35 5.74 15.12 10.42
CA ARG A 35 4.77 16.21 10.46
C ARG A 35 3.55 15.97 9.57
N SER A 36 3.76 15.37 8.40
CA SER A 36 2.67 15.01 7.49
C SER A 36 1.76 13.94 8.12
N LEU A 37 2.34 12.87 8.68
CA LEU A 37 1.59 11.83 9.41
C LEU A 37 0.80 12.42 10.60
N GLN A 38 1.42 13.29 11.40
CA GLN A 38 0.75 13.99 12.51
C GLN A 38 -0.41 14.87 12.00
N SER A 39 -0.21 15.63 10.93
CA SER A 39 -1.24 16.49 10.34
C SER A 39 -2.43 15.67 9.80
N VAL A 40 -2.17 14.53 9.16
CA VAL A 40 -3.22 13.59 8.73
C VAL A 40 -3.96 13.03 9.94
N ALA A 41 -3.24 12.62 10.98
CA ALA A 41 -3.80 12.05 12.19
C ALA A 41 -4.68 13.04 12.96
N VAL A 42 -4.26 14.30 13.13
CA VAL A 42 -5.05 15.35 13.79
C VAL A 42 -6.38 15.55 13.07
N ARG A 43 -6.36 15.62 11.73
CA ARG A 43 -7.59 15.70 10.92
C ARG A 43 -8.47 14.46 11.05
N ASN A 44 -7.88 13.32 11.42
CA ASN A 44 -8.57 12.07 11.69
C ASN A 44 -8.88 11.84 13.19
N GLY A 45 -8.80 12.88 14.03
CA GLY A 45 -9.23 12.83 15.43
C GLY A 45 -8.14 12.43 16.44
N TRP A 46 -6.87 12.33 16.05
CA TRP A 46 -5.77 12.16 16.99
C TRP A 46 -5.53 13.44 17.80
N GLY A 47 -5.59 13.36 19.13
CA GLY A 47 -5.45 14.50 20.04
C GLY A 47 -4.02 14.96 20.34
N GLY A 48 -3.01 14.46 19.60
CA GLY A 48 -1.62 14.86 19.76
C GLY A 48 -1.29 16.21 19.11
N LYS A 49 -0.09 16.74 19.39
CA LYS A 49 0.44 17.96 18.78
C LYS A 49 1.34 17.63 17.59
N VAL A 50 1.29 18.47 16.56
CA VAL A 50 2.23 18.41 15.43
C VAL A 50 3.56 19.02 15.86
N GLY A 51 4.68 18.33 15.62
CA GLY A 51 6.01 18.78 16.01
C GLY A 51 7.03 17.65 16.09
N ASP A 52 8.31 18.01 16.19
CA ASP A 52 9.42 17.04 16.11
C ASP A 52 9.77 16.40 17.46
N GLU A 53 9.24 16.92 18.57
CA GLU A 53 9.57 16.45 19.92
C GLU A 53 8.58 15.41 20.45
N GLY A 54 9.11 14.27 20.88
CA GLY A 54 8.46 13.36 21.83
C GLY A 54 7.21 12.60 21.37
N THR A 55 6.86 12.64 20.08
CA THR A 55 5.72 11.83 19.58
C THR A 55 6.09 10.34 19.59
N GLU A 56 5.42 9.56 20.44
CA GLU A 56 5.44 8.10 20.36
C GLU A 56 4.71 7.66 19.08
N LEU A 57 5.40 6.92 18.21
CA LEU A 57 4.89 6.42 16.94
C LEU A 57 4.80 4.88 16.99
N LYS A 58 3.60 4.35 16.85
CA LYS A 58 3.33 2.90 16.77
C LYS A 58 2.92 2.55 15.35
N VAL A 59 3.80 1.85 14.64
CA VAL A 59 3.58 1.43 13.26
C VAL A 59 3.14 -0.03 13.25
N GLY A 60 2.11 -0.38 12.49
CA GLY A 60 1.69 -1.77 12.27
C GLY A 60 1.46 -2.07 10.80
N GLY A 61 1.33 -3.36 10.47
CA GLY A 61 1.00 -3.83 9.12
C GLY A 61 -0.41 -4.42 9.03
N ILE A 62 -1.05 -4.24 7.89
CA ILE A 62 -2.27 -4.96 7.50
C ILE A 62 -2.10 -5.53 6.09
N HIS A 63 -2.47 -6.78 5.91
CA HIS A 63 -2.55 -7.44 4.60
C HIS A 63 -4.00 -7.79 4.32
N MET A 64 -4.48 -7.44 3.13
CA MET A 64 -5.83 -7.75 2.71
C MET A 64 -5.79 -8.74 1.55
N SER A 65 -6.49 -9.86 1.70
CA SER A 65 -6.74 -10.80 0.61
C SER A 65 -8.06 -10.41 -0.07
N SER A 66 -8.06 -10.27 -1.39
CA SER A 66 -9.27 -9.90 -2.17
C SER A 66 -9.76 -11.03 -3.07
N TRP A 67 -9.08 -12.18 -3.05
CA TRP A 67 -9.39 -13.35 -3.85
C TRP A 67 -8.99 -14.62 -3.10
N GLU A 68 -9.80 -15.67 -3.26
CA GLU A 68 -9.49 -17.03 -2.81
C GLU A 68 -8.97 -17.84 -3.99
N ASP A 69 -7.83 -18.49 -3.79
CA ASP A 69 -7.35 -19.50 -4.73
C ASP A 69 -8.24 -20.74 -4.53
N HIS A 70 -9.36 -20.83 -5.26
CA HIS A 70 -10.18 -22.04 -5.23
C HIS A 70 -9.41 -23.22 -5.85
N ASP A 71 -9.64 -24.41 -5.29
CA ASP A 71 -9.07 -25.67 -5.79
C ASP A 71 -9.36 -25.83 -7.29
N ASN A 72 -8.32 -26.15 -8.05
CA ASN A 72 -8.45 -26.43 -9.47
C ASN A 72 -9.30 -27.70 -9.67
N PRO A 73 -10.49 -27.63 -10.30
CA PRO A 73 -11.29 -28.82 -10.56
C PRO A 73 -10.59 -29.83 -11.48
N ASN A 74 -9.51 -29.42 -12.16
CA ASN A 74 -8.69 -30.24 -13.05
C ASN A 74 -7.31 -30.64 -12.46
N GLY A 75 -7.06 -30.43 -11.16
CA GLY A 75 -5.87 -30.94 -10.47
C GLY A 75 -4.52 -30.30 -10.86
N GLY A 76 -4.51 -29.21 -11.62
CA GLY A 76 -3.30 -28.43 -11.89
C GLY A 76 -2.98 -27.46 -10.75
N GLN A 77 -1.70 -27.29 -10.42
CA GLN A 77 -1.26 -26.36 -9.38
C GLN A 77 -1.58 -24.91 -9.79
N TYR A 78 -2.60 -24.33 -9.16
CA TYR A 78 -2.85 -22.90 -9.26
C TYR A 78 -1.69 -22.16 -8.56
N CYS A 79 -1.31 -20.99 -9.06
CA CYS A 79 -0.37 -20.15 -8.34
C CYS A 79 -1.06 -19.69 -7.06
N GLU A 80 -0.65 -20.22 -5.89
CA GLU A 80 -1.15 -19.81 -4.56
C GLU A 80 -0.69 -18.39 -4.21
N THR A 81 -1.04 -17.42 -5.04
CA THR A 81 -0.54 -16.05 -4.97
C THR A 81 -0.90 -15.39 -3.65
N SER A 82 -2.10 -15.64 -3.14
CA SER A 82 -2.62 -15.00 -1.92
C SER A 82 -1.87 -15.47 -0.67
N ASN A 83 -1.66 -16.80 -0.53
CA ASN A 83 -0.90 -17.36 0.59
C ASN A 83 0.59 -17.03 0.51
N GLN A 84 1.17 -17.08 -0.70
CA GLN A 84 2.56 -16.69 -0.89
C GLN A 84 2.79 -15.21 -0.59
N ASP A 85 1.89 -14.32 -1.00
CA ASP A 85 1.97 -12.89 -0.70
C ASP A 85 1.86 -12.61 0.78
N TYR A 86 0.97 -13.30 1.49
CA TYR A 86 0.92 -13.18 2.94
C TYR A 86 2.22 -13.65 3.61
N SER A 87 2.82 -14.76 3.17
CA SER A 87 4.11 -15.22 3.72
C SER A 87 5.25 -14.22 3.46
N ARG A 88 5.25 -13.55 2.29
CA ARG A 88 6.19 -12.47 1.97
C ARG A 88 5.98 -11.26 2.87
N VAL A 89 4.73 -10.90 3.16
CA VAL A 89 4.38 -9.82 4.09
C VAL A 89 4.80 -10.16 5.52
N GLN A 90 4.62 -11.41 5.96
CA GLN A 90 5.11 -11.86 7.27
C GLN A 90 6.64 -11.78 7.34
N SER A 91 7.33 -12.23 6.29
CA SER A 91 8.80 -12.14 6.20
C SER A 91 9.29 -10.69 6.25
N LEU A 92 8.60 -9.78 5.55
CA LEU A 92 8.85 -8.34 5.62
C LEU A 92 8.64 -7.81 7.04
N SER A 93 7.54 -8.16 7.71
CA SER A 93 7.23 -7.72 9.07
C SER A 93 8.30 -8.17 10.08
N SER A 94 8.72 -9.44 9.98
CA SER A 94 9.82 -9.97 10.80
C SER A 94 11.10 -9.19 10.59
N HIS A 95 11.42 -8.82 9.34
CA HIS A 95 12.60 -8.02 9.05
C HIS A 95 12.48 -6.57 9.53
N LEU A 96 11.31 -5.93 9.37
CA LEU A 96 11.07 -4.57 9.91
C LEU A 96 11.26 -4.53 11.44
N SER A 97 10.91 -5.61 12.13
CA SER A 97 11.07 -5.75 13.58
C SER A 97 12.54 -5.75 14.03
N THR A 98 13.49 -6.10 13.15
CA THR A 98 14.93 -6.11 13.47
C THR A 98 15.62 -4.78 13.19
N ILE A 99 14.95 -3.83 12.52
CA ILE A 99 15.57 -2.56 12.13
C ILE A 99 15.63 -1.63 13.35
N PRO A 100 16.82 -1.10 13.71
CA PRO A 100 16.92 -0.13 14.80
C PRO A 100 16.15 1.16 14.48
N THR A 101 15.35 1.61 15.45
CA THR A 101 14.54 2.83 15.38
C THR A 101 14.91 3.82 16.48
N ARG A 102 14.35 5.03 16.42
CA ARG A 102 14.38 5.96 17.56
C ARG A 102 13.56 5.34 18.72
N PRO A 103 13.91 5.61 20.00
CA PRO A 103 13.23 5.01 21.15
C PRO A 103 11.70 5.19 21.17
N GLN A 104 11.21 6.29 20.60
CA GLN A 104 9.79 6.62 20.53
C GLN A 104 9.04 5.93 19.38
N ILE A 105 9.73 5.19 18.51
CA ILE A 105 9.14 4.56 17.32
C ILE A 105 9.23 3.04 17.45
N SER A 106 8.08 2.37 17.33
CA SER A 106 7.97 0.91 17.43
C SER A 106 7.22 0.32 16.24
N TRP A 107 7.61 -0.90 15.84
CA TRP A 107 6.89 -1.72 14.88
C TRP A 107 6.12 -2.82 15.62
N ASN A 108 4.86 -3.05 15.26
CA ASN A 108 4.09 -4.21 15.69
C ASN A 108 4.38 -5.39 14.72
N PRO A 109 5.05 -6.47 15.17
CA PRO A 109 5.39 -7.60 14.31
C PRO A 109 4.16 -8.37 13.81
N THR A 110 3.04 -8.30 14.52
CA THR A 110 1.80 -8.96 14.13
C THR A 110 1.11 -8.17 13.01
N VAL A 111 1.11 -8.75 11.81
CA VAL A 111 0.36 -8.23 10.67
C VAL A 111 -1.10 -8.64 10.81
N VAL A 112 -2.01 -7.67 10.73
CA VAL A 112 -3.45 -7.94 10.69
C VAL A 112 -3.79 -8.52 9.32
N ARG A 113 -4.53 -9.64 9.28
CA ARG A 113 -5.10 -10.16 8.05
C ARG A 113 -6.55 -9.68 7.92
N LEU A 114 -6.88 -9.11 6.79
CA LEU A 114 -8.23 -8.67 6.44
C LEU A 114 -8.73 -9.49 5.25
N ASP A 115 -9.90 -10.07 5.40
CA ASP A 115 -10.63 -10.64 4.27
C ASP A 115 -11.42 -9.51 3.58
N GLY A 116 -11.17 -9.33 2.28
CA GLY A 116 -11.90 -8.44 1.40
C GLY A 116 -12.47 -9.15 0.17
N VAL A 117 -12.52 -10.49 0.16
CA VAL A 117 -13.01 -11.30 -0.96
C VAL A 117 -14.45 -10.94 -1.29
N ARG A 118 -15.31 -10.86 -0.27
CA ARG A 118 -16.72 -10.50 -0.46
C ARG A 118 -16.88 -9.10 -1.04
N GLU A 119 -16.16 -8.12 -0.49
CA GLU A 119 -16.21 -6.73 -0.94
C GLU A 119 -15.69 -6.58 -2.36
N TYR A 120 -14.60 -7.28 -2.71
CA TYR A 120 -14.09 -7.33 -4.07
C TYR A 120 -15.08 -7.97 -5.04
N TRP A 121 -15.66 -9.13 -4.66
CA TRP A 121 -16.62 -9.82 -5.51
C TRP A 121 -17.84 -8.94 -5.83
N ASN A 122 -18.44 -8.35 -4.79
CA ASN A 122 -19.70 -7.61 -4.92
C ASN A 122 -19.53 -6.23 -5.57
N HIS A 123 -18.40 -5.55 -5.35
CA HIS A 123 -18.23 -4.16 -5.79
C HIS A 123 -17.23 -3.97 -6.92
N VAL A 124 -16.46 -5.01 -7.28
CA VAL A 124 -15.46 -4.94 -8.35
C VAL A 124 -15.74 -6.01 -9.40
N PHE A 125 -15.70 -7.28 -9.02
CA PHE A 125 -15.73 -8.38 -9.99
C PHE A 125 -17.10 -8.56 -10.66
N SER A 126 -18.18 -8.70 -9.89
CA SER A 126 -19.52 -8.87 -10.47
C SER A 126 -19.92 -7.69 -11.37
N PRO A 127 -19.81 -6.42 -10.93
CA PRO A 127 -20.15 -5.28 -11.79
C PRO A 127 -19.28 -5.19 -13.05
N PHE A 128 -18.00 -5.58 -12.96
CA PHE A 128 -17.12 -5.65 -14.12
C PHE A 128 -17.62 -6.67 -15.14
N VAL A 129 -17.93 -7.89 -14.71
CA VAL A 129 -18.46 -8.96 -15.58
C VAL A 129 -19.83 -8.57 -16.18
N ASP A 130 -20.72 -7.98 -15.36
CA ASP A 130 -22.02 -7.51 -15.82
C ASP A 130 -21.87 -6.48 -16.95
N THR A 131 -20.95 -5.53 -16.79
CA THR A 131 -20.66 -4.51 -17.82
C THR A 131 -20.12 -5.15 -19.10
N LEU A 132 -19.22 -6.14 -18.98
CA LEU A 132 -18.70 -6.85 -20.15
C LEU A 132 -19.80 -7.64 -20.88
N ASN A 133 -20.68 -8.32 -20.15
CA ASN A 133 -21.79 -9.08 -20.73
C ASN A 133 -22.78 -8.17 -21.47
N LEU A 134 -23.02 -6.96 -20.95
CA LEU A 134 -23.84 -5.96 -21.63
C LEU A 134 -23.21 -5.50 -22.96
N ASN A 135 -21.88 -5.36 -23.03
CA ASN A 135 -21.20 -4.99 -24.28
C ASN A 135 -21.36 -6.06 -25.38
N VAL A 136 -21.35 -7.34 -25.01
CA VAL A 136 -21.49 -8.45 -25.97
C VAL A 136 -22.95 -8.62 -26.42
N SER A 137 -23.90 -8.31 -25.54
CA SER A 137 -25.33 -8.55 -25.77
C SER A 137 -26.05 -7.38 -26.44
N SER A 138 -25.44 -6.20 -26.51
CA SER A 138 -26.05 -5.00 -27.07
C SER A 138 -25.49 -4.67 -28.46
N SER A 139 -26.37 -4.40 -29.43
CA SER A 139 -26.00 -3.75 -30.71
C SER A 139 -25.64 -2.26 -30.53
N ALA A 140 -25.27 -1.86 -29.30
CA ALA A 140 -25.09 -0.47 -28.93
C ALA A 140 -23.85 0.10 -29.61
N SER A 141 -23.95 1.35 -30.07
CA SER A 141 -22.86 2.09 -30.72
C SER A 141 -21.71 2.49 -29.78
N SER A 142 -21.76 2.08 -28.51
CA SER A 142 -20.79 2.45 -27.47
C SER A 142 -20.47 1.28 -26.53
N ILE A 143 -19.28 0.70 -26.72
CA ILE A 143 -18.68 -0.33 -25.86
C ILE A 143 -18.04 0.35 -24.64
N HIS A 144 -18.33 -0.14 -23.43
CA HIS A 144 -17.70 0.35 -22.21
C HIS A 144 -16.69 -0.67 -21.68
N THR A 145 -15.40 -0.35 -21.67
CA THR A 145 -14.38 -1.21 -21.05
C THR A 145 -14.12 -0.75 -19.62
N PRO A 146 -14.74 -1.37 -18.59
CA PRO A 146 -14.53 -0.97 -17.19
C PRO A 146 -13.09 -1.25 -16.76
N ASN A 147 -12.59 -0.44 -15.82
CA ASN A 147 -11.29 -0.69 -15.17
C ASN A 147 -11.51 -1.14 -13.72
N PRO A 148 -11.29 -2.43 -13.39
CA PRO A 148 -11.54 -2.95 -12.05
C PRO A 148 -10.62 -2.35 -10.99
N ASP A 149 -9.44 -1.85 -11.35
CA ASP A 149 -8.51 -1.22 -10.41
C ASP A 149 -9.07 0.08 -9.81
N VAL A 150 -9.83 0.83 -10.62
CA VAL A 150 -10.49 2.07 -10.19
C VAL A 150 -11.53 1.76 -9.10
N SER A 151 -12.41 0.79 -9.35
CA SER A 151 -13.41 0.32 -8.38
C SER A 151 -12.77 -0.33 -7.15
N CYS A 152 -11.68 -1.08 -7.32
CA CYS A 152 -10.95 -1.69 -6.22
C CYS A 152 -10.41 -0.65 -5.24
N ASN A 153 -9.83 0.45 -5.75
CA ASN A 153 -9.39 1.55 -4.90
C ASN A 153 -10.56 2.16 -4.14
N GLU A 154 -11.65 2.50 -4.82
CA GLU A 154 -12.81 3.13 -4.20
C GLU A 154 -13.46 2.25 -3.12
N PHE A 155 -13.87 1.02 -3.48
CA PHE A 155 -14.71 0.19 -2.61
C PHE A 155 -13.91 -0.69 -1.65
N VAL A 156 -12.76 -1.21 -2.09
CA VAL A 156 -12.02 -2.19 -1.30
C VAL A 156 -10.93 -1.49 -0.48
N LYS A 157 -10.07 -0.65 -1.08
CA LYS A 157 -8.96 -0.02 -0.35
C LYS A 157 -9.39 1.17 0.51
N PHE A 158 -10.17 2.10 -0.03
CA PHE A 158 -10.50 3.36 0.66
C PHE A 158 -11.87 3.38 1.34
N ARG A 159 -12.68 2.33 1.17
CA ARG A 159 -13.86 2.08 2.01
C ARG A 159 -13.65 0.92 2.98
N HIS A 160 -13.55 -0.32 2.50
CA HIS A 160 -13.47 -1.49 3.38
C HIS A 160 -12.21 -1.49 4.27
N LEU A 161 -11.02 -1.50 3.67
CA LEU A 161 -9.76 -1.51 4.40
C LEU A 161 -9.59 -0.29 5.30
N ARG A 162 -9.95 0.91 4.80
CA ARG A 162 -9.91 2.15 5.58
C ARG A 162 -10.82 2.10 6.80
N SER A 163 -12.07 1.70 6.64
CA SER A 163 -13.03 1.61 7.75
C SER A 163 -12.58 0.58 8.77
N HIS A 164 -12.02 -0.55 8.33
CA HIS A 164 -11.42 -1.52 9.23
C HIS A 164 -10.24 -0.92 10.02
N ALA A 165 -9.33 -0.22 9.36
CA ALA A 165 -8.18 0.42 9.99
C ALA A 165 -8.56 1.40 11.11
N PHE A 166 -9.59 2.20 10.89
CA PHE A 166 -9.98 3.26 11.82
C PHE A 166 -11.04 2.80 12.82
N ASP A 167 -12.12 2.21 12.35
CA ASP A 167 -13.29 1.91 13.18
C ASP A 167 -13.13 0.61 13.98
N LYS A 168 -12.34 -0.35 13.48
CA LYS A 168 -12.11 -1.64 14.15
C LYS A 168 -10.78 -1.69 14.87
N LEU A 169 -9.71 -1.17 14.27
CA LEU A 169 -8.36 -1.27 14.83
C LEU A 169 -7.92 -0.02 15.61
N GLY A 170 -8.61 1.12 15.44
CA GLY A 170 -8.33 2.37 16.14
C GLY A 170 -7.00 3.03 15.74
N TYR A 171 -6.56 2.83 14.50
CA TYR A 171 -5.41 3.55 13.97
C TYR A 171 -5.80 4.97 13.56
N HIS A 172 -4.83 5.87 13.49
CA HIS A 172 -5.07 7.28 13.17
C HIS A 172 -4.72 7.60 11.71
N VAL A 173 -3.78 6.85 11.13
CA VAL A 173 -3.34 7.02 9.74
C VAL A 173 -3.28 5.67 9.04
N LEU A 174 -3.82 5.60 7.83
CA LEU A 174 -3.64 4.49 6.90
C LEU A 174 -2.64 4.90 5.82
N VAL A 175 -1.53 4.19 5.73
CA VAL A 175 -0.48 4.39 4.74
C VAL A 175 -0.59 3.33 3.67
N THR A 176 -0.53 3.73 2.41
CA THR A 176 -0.49 2.82 1.26
C THR A 176 0.62 3.23 0.29
N GLY A 177 1.13 2.28 -0.50
CA GLY A 177 2.21 2.53 -1.46
C GLY A 177 1.80 3.20 -2.77
N HIS A 178 0.78 4.08 -2.76
CA HIS A 178 0.37 4.79 -3.96
C HIS A 178 1.28 5.97 -4.28
N TYR A 179 1.55 6.19 -5.56
CA TYR A 179 2.21 7.39 -6.08
C TYR A 179 1.13 8.39 -6.47
N ALA A 180 0.71 9.18 -5.49
CA ALA A 180 -0.15 10.36 -5.67
C ALA A 180 0.08 11.25 -4.45
N SER A 181 -0.24 12.54 -4.54
CA SER A 181 -0.24 13.42 -3.37
C SER A 181 -1.66 13.72 -2.91
N LEU A 182 -1.86 13.74 -1.59
CA LEU A 182 -3.12 14.07 -0.94
C LEU A 182 -2.95 15.32 -0.10
N GLY A 183 -3.61 16.40 -0.53
CA GLY A 183 -3.67 17.67 0.16
C GLY A 183 -4.72 17.73 1.28
N ALA A 184 -5.01 18.96 1.72
CA ALA A 184 -6.09 19.21 2.66
C ALA A 184 -7.45 18.80 2.07
N GLY A 185 -8.33 18.25 2.93
CA GLY A 185 -9.68 17.88 2.52
C GLY A 185 -9.79 16.74 1.48
N GLY A 186 -8.72 16.01 1.18
CA GLY A 186 -8.74 14.96 0.16
C GLY A 186 -8.49 15.45 -1.27
N ALA A 187 -8.00 16.69 -1.44
CA ALA A 187 -7.57 17.21 -2.73
C ALA A 187 -6.41 16.37 -3.28
N MET A 188 -6.62 15.69 -4.40
CA MET A 188 -5.63 14.83 -5.02
C MET A 188 -4.82 15.60 -6.08
N SER A 189 -3.51 15.39 -6.09
CA SER A 189 -2.63 15.89 -7.15
C SER A 189 -1.64 14.82 -7.59
N GLU A 190 -1.11 14.99 -8.79
CA GLU A 190 -0.15 14.05 -9.36
C GLU A 190 1.11 13.92 -8.48
N ALA A 191 1.67 12.71 -8.45
CA ALA A 191 2.97 12.44 -7.88
C ALA A 191 4.08 13.17 -8.64
N ARG A 192 5.25 13.25 -7.98
CA ARG A 192 6.48 13.76 -8.57
C ARG A 192 6.94 12.89 -9.75
N ASP A 193 6.79 11.57 -9.66
CA ASP A 193 7.08 10.68 -10.79
C ASP A 193 5.89 10.51 -11.71
N LYS A 194 5.89 11.26 -12.81
CA LYS A 194 4.82 11.21 -13.82
C LYS A 194 4.65 9.83 -14.47
N ARG A 195 5.68 8.98 -14.50
CA ARG A 195 5.59 7.63 -15.08
C ARG A 195 4.97 6.62 -14.12
N LYS A 196 4.94 6.94 -12.84
CA LYS A 196 4.37 6.09 -11.78
C LYS A 196 3.12 6.69 -11.16
N ASP A 197 2.71 7.88 -11.58
CA ASP A 197 1.52 8.54 -11.10
C ASP A 197 0.30 7.61 -11.16
N GLN A 198 -0.43 7.55 -10.05
CA GLN A 198 -1.59 6.68 -9.88
C GLN A 198 -2.88 7.48 -9.65
N THR A 199 -2.90 8.79 -9.88
CA THR A 199 -4.12 9.60 -9.68
C THR A 199 -5.28 9.14 -10.55
N TYR A 200 -5.01 8.64 -11.76
CA TYR A 200 -6.01 8.01 -12.62
C TYR A 200 -6.74 6.86 -11.91
N PHE A 201 -6.03 5.97 -11.23
CA PHE A 201 -6.65 4.83 -10.54
C PHE A 201 -7.42 5.23 -9.28
N LEU A 202 -7.22 6.45 -8.81
CA LEU A 202 -7.84 7.01 -7.60
C LEU A 202 -8.99 7.97 -7.93
N CYS A 203 -9.26 8.22 -9.21
CA CYS A 203 -10.08 9.35 -9.65
C CYS A 203 -11.56 9.30 -9.23
N THR A 204 -12.11 8.10 -8.98
CA THR A 204 -13.51 7.95 -8.50
C THR A 204 -13.61 7.93 -6.97
N THR A 205 -12.48 7.81 -6.26
CA THR A 205 -12.49 7.79 -4.80
C THR A 205 -12.86 9.17 -4.27
N ARG A 206 -13.90 9.23 -3.43
CA ARG A 206 -14.42 10.50 -2.93
C ARG A 206 -13.47 11.07 -1.89
N ALA A 207 -13.33 12.40 -1.87
CA ALA A 207 -12.49 13.12 -0.91
C ALA A 207 -12.64 12.68 0.58
N PRO A 208 -13.86 12.42 1.11
CA PRO A 208 -14.03 11.91 2.48
C PRO A 208 -13.44 10.51 2.70
N ASP A 209 -13.42 9.67 1.66
CA ASP A 209 -12.85 8.32 1.70
C ASP A 209 -11.29 8.37 1.78
N PHE A 210 -10.66 9.55 1.59
CA PHE A 210 -9.23 9.77 1.84
C PHE A 210 -8.92 10.33 3.25
N ARG A 211 -9.92 10.62 4.09
CA ARG A 211 -9.66 11.15 5.43
C ARG A 211 -8.83 10.17 6.25
N GLY A 212 -7.69 10.60 6.77
CA GLY A 212 -6.76 9.72 7.51
C GLY A 212 -5.82 8.89 6.63
N VAL A 213 -5.88 9.02 5.30
CA VAL A 213 -5.00 8.30 4.37
C VAL A 213 -3.74 9.13 4.10
N HIS A 214 -2.60 8.46 3.94
CA HIS A 214 -1.34 9.07 3.55
C HIS A 214 -0.59 8.24 2.49
N PHE A 215 0.03 8.92 1.53
CA PHE A 215 0.81 8.35 0.43
C PHE A 215 2.27 8.83 0.52
N PRO A 216 3.18 8.06 1.14
CA PRO A 216 4.54 8.51 1.42
C PRO A 216 5.47 8.50 0.20
N LEU A 217 5.01 8.00 -0.96
CA LEU A 217 5.79 7.91 -2.20
C LEU A 217 5.56 9.11 -3.14
N ASP A 218 4.74 10.08 -2.75
CA ASP A 218 4.32 11.23 -3.56
C ASP A 218 5.48 12.07 -4.12
N SER A 219 6.58 12.13 -3.37
CA SER A 219 7.75 12.97 -3.62
C SER A 219 8.98 12.18 -4.08
N ILE A 220 8.84 10.86 -4.29
CA ILE A 220 9.91 9.93 -4.66
C ILE A 220 9.80 9.56 -6.14
N THR A 221 10.92 9.54 -6.86
CA THR A 221 10.97 9.00 -8.23
C THR A 221 11.23 7.49 -8.22
N LYS A 222 10.75 6.75 -9.22
CA LYS A 222 11.03 5.31 -9.39
C LYS A 222 12.52 5.04 -9.51
N GLY A 223 13.25 6.00 -10.07
CA GLY A 223 14.71 6.03 -10.00
C GLY A 223 15.17 6.06 -8.55
N GLY A 224 14.64 6.93 -7.70
CA GLY A 224 14.85 6.86 -6.24
C GLY A 224 14.45 5.52 -5.60
N THR A 225 13.44 4.81 -6.12
CA THR A 225 13.07 3.47 -5.62
C THR A 225 13.86 2.31 -6.24
N ARG A 226 14.68 2.52 -7.31
CA ARG A 226 15.46 1.48 -8.03
C ARG A 226 16.95 1.80 -8.36
N MET A 227 17.44 3.04 -8.29
CA MET A 227 18.72 3.49 -8.92
C MET A 227 19.98 3.46 -8.04
N ASN A 228 19.98 2.91 -6.81
CA ASN A 228 21.26 2.55 -6.17
C ASN A 228 21.52 1.04 -6.29
N HIS A 229 21.48 0.54 -7.52
CA HIS A 229 22.09 -0.74 -7.89
C HIS A 229 23.41 -0.43 -8.62
N PRO A 230 24.59 -0.90 -8.16
CA PRO A 230 25.69 -1.13 -9.10
C PRO A 230 25.25 -2.22 -10.09
N PRO A 231 25.69 -2.17 -11.37
CA PRO A 231 25.25 -3.13 -12.37
C PRO A 231 25.71 -4.53 -11.97
N ALA A 232 24.77 -5.38 -11.55
CA ALA A 232 24.97 -6.81 -11.52
C ALA A 232 24.56 -7.33 -12.90
N THR A 233 25.55 -7.76 -13.65
CA THR A 233 25.45 -8.40 -14.96
C THR A 233 24.49 -9.60 -14.87
N ILE A 234 23.26 -9.45 -15.34
CA ILE A 234 22.41 -10.58 -15.73
C ILE A 234 21.81 -10.18 -17.08
N ALA A 235 22.12 -10.98 -18.09
CA ALA A 235 21.86 -10.72 -19.49
C ALA A 235 20.38 -10.41 -19.77
N GLU A 236 20.14 -9.29 -20.46
CA GLU A 236 18.89 -9.00 -21.13
C GLU A 236 18.72 -9.94 -22.33
N SER A 237 17.64 -10.71 -22.36
CA SER A 237 16.93 -11.04 -23.61
C SER A 237 15.64 -11.78 -23.28
N SER A 238 14.51 -11.05 -23.24
CA SER A 238 13.18 -11.55 -23.62
C SER A 238 12.18 -10.37 -23.62
N PRO A 239 11.27 -10.30 -24.60
CA PRO A 239 10.28 -9.21 -24.70
C PRO A 239 9.32 -9.23 -23.50
N LEU A 240 8.93 -8.04 -23.04
CA LEU A 240 8.06 -7.84 -21.88
C LEU A 240 6.68 -8.45 -22.09
N PRO A 241 6.16 -9.27 -21.15
CA PRO A 241 4.78 -9.75 -21.20
C PRO A 241 3.78 -8.63 -20.83
N PRO A 242 2.50 -8.75 -21.22
CA PRO A 242 1.46 -7.74 -20.96
C PRO A 242 1.18 -7.56 -19.45
N PRO A 243 0.59 -6.42 -19.05
CA PRO A 243 0.42 -6.05 -17.64
C PRO A 243 -0.77 -6.81 -17.05
N SER A 244 -0.56 -8.08 -16.70
CA SER A 244 -1.41 -8.80 -15.76
C SER A 244 -0.51 -9.34 -14.66
N CYS A 245 -0.77 -8.89 -13.43
CA CYS A 245 -0.29 -9.40 -12.15
C CYS A 245 1.11 -10.03 -12.11
N THR A 246 2.03 -9.31 -11.45
CA THR A 246 3.27 -9.80 -10.83
C THR A 246 4.37 -10.31 -11.76
N LEU A 247 5.36 -9.44 -12.01
CA LEU A 247 6.73 -9.88 -12.30
C LEU A 247 7.27 -10.67 -11.08
N PRO A 248 8.11 -11.70 -11.27
CA PRO A 248 8.86 -12.30 -10.18
C PRO A 248 9.85 -11.28 -9.64
N ILE A 249 9.60 -10.77 -8.43
CA ILE A 249 10.55 -9.91 -7.70
C ILE A 249 11.42 -10.83 -6.82
N PRO A 250 12.75 -10.67 -6.82
CA PRO A 250 13.64 -11.50 -6.01
C PRO A 250 13.29 -11.40 -4.52
N HIS A 251 13.50 -12.52 -3.81
CA HIS A 251 13.15 -12.77 -2.40
C HIS A 251 13.16 -11.53 -1.49
N GLY A 252 12.10 -11.34 -0.68
CA GLY A 252 11.87 -10.15 0.15
C GLY A 252 13.03 -9.73 1.08
N SER A 253 13.92 -10.65 1.49
CA SER A 253 15.11 -10.30 2.30
C SER A 253 16.20 -9.56 1.52
N SER A 254 16.22 -9.67 0.18
CA SER A 254 17.16 -8.96 -0.70
C SER A 254 16.71 -7.52 -0.95
N THR A 255 15.40 -7.29 -1.08
CA THR A 255 14.82 -5.97 -1.32
C THR A 255 15.02 -5.05 -0.10
N VAL A 256 14.75 -5.53 1.13
CA VAL A 256 14.92 -4.67 2.31
C VAL A 256 16.39 -4.42 2.66
N ARG A 257 17.28 -5.40 2.48
CA ARG A 257 18.75 -5.18 2.60
C ARG A 257 19.27 -4.18 1.57
N CYS A 258 18.73 -4.21 0.35
CA CYS A 258 19.08 -3.25 -0.70
C CYS A 258 18.61 -1.82 -0.35
N ILE A 259 17.38 -1.69 0.18
CA ILE A 259 16.84 -0.40 0.65
C ILE A 259 17.64 0.13 1.85
N ALA A 260 18.01 -0.72 2.81
CA ALA A 260 18.82 -0.32 3.96
C ALA A 260 20.19 0.24 3.55
N ARG A 261 20.90 -0.40 2.60
CA ARG A 261 22.16 0.13 2.04
C ARG A 261 21.96 1.46 1.30
N HIS A 262 20.86 1.60 0.55
CA HIS A 262 20.57 2.81 -0.23
C HIS A 262 20.42 4.06 0.65
N PHE A 263 19.78 3.93 1.82
CA PHE A 263 19.53 5.03 2.75
C PHE A 263 20.61 5.18 3.84
N GLY A 264 21.73 4.46 3.74
CA GLY A 264 22.81 4.51 4.74
C GLY A 264 22.40 3.92 6.10
N LEU A 265 21.48 2.96 6.11
CA LEU A 265 21.01 2.29 7.32
C LEU A 265 21.89 1.06 7.59
N PRO A 266 22.28 0.80 8.85
CA PRO A 266 23.06 -0.40 9.18
C PRO A 266 22.28 -1.66 8.80
N THR A 267 22.90 -2.53 8.01
CA THR A 267 22.37 -3.86 7.68
C THR A 267 22.89 -4.86 8.69
N ALA A 268 21.98 -5.61 9.33
CA ALA A 268 22.33 -6.87 10.00
C ALA A 268 22.57 -7.98 8.96
#